data_AF-A0A955E4B6-F1
#
_entry.id   AF-A0A955E4B6-F1
#
_cell.length_a   1.000
_cell.length_b   1.000
_cell.length_c   1.000
_cell.angle_alpha   90.00
_cell.angle_beta   90.00
_cell.angle_gamma   90.00
#
_symmetry.space_group_name_H-M   'P 1'
#
loop_
_entity.id
_entity.type
_entity.pdbx_description
1 polymer ?
#
loop_
_entity_poly.entity_id
_entity_poly.type
_entity_poly.pdbx_seq_one_letter_code
_entity_poly.pdbx_strand_id
1 'polypeptide(L)'
;MATNKWWGRFLSLEDNKINKVTAKDIGSFALIIMLLSPVLWVLMIPFMLVEILLGILDAFALVLVAGSIFMLPFCTYKIMQGDLGWENWVGVGASSLILLTYFVYRPRVKKSRWYKKRMKWVEEFM
;
A
#
# COMPACT_ATOMS: atom_id res chain seq x y z
N MET A 1 -24.84 27.25 -8.77
CA MET A 1 -25.33 28.63 -8.62
C MET A 1 -25.43 29.10 -7.15
N ALA A 2 -25.67 28.22 -6.17
CA ALA A 2 -25.59 28.54 -4.73
C ALA A 2 -24.17 28.79 -4.19
N THR A 3 -23.14 28.28 -4.87
CA THR A 3 -21.71 28.39 -4.48
C THR A 3 -21.18 29.82 -4.53
N ASN A 4 -21.53 30.61 -5.56
CA ASN A 4 -21.03 31.99 -5.70
C ASN A 4 -21.60 32.95 -4.64
N LYS A 5 -22.77 32.65 -4.06
CA LYS A 5 -23.39 33.46 -3.00
C LYS A 5 -22.75 33.23 -1.64
N TRP A 6 -22.13 32.06 -1.43
CA TRP A 6 -21.49 31.70 -0.17
C TRP A 6 -20.09 32.29 -0.06
N TRP A 7 -19.28 32.22 -1.12
CA TRP A 7 -17.96 32.84 -1.19
C TRP A 7 -18.01 34.37 -1.07
N GLY A 8 -19.00 35.03 -1.69
CA GLY A 8 -19.18 36.48 -1.54
C GLY A 8 -19.50 36.92 -0.12
N ARG A 9 -20.25 36.10 0.65
CA ARG A 9 -20.52 36.35 2.08
C ARG A 9 -19.32 36.05 2.97
N PHE A 10 -18.48 35.09 2.60
CA PHE A 10 -17.24 34.78 3.32
C PHE A 10 -16.23 35.92 3.17
N LEU A 11 -16.05 36.42 1.95
CA LEU A 11 -15.16 37.56 1.65
C LEU A 11 -15.64 38.87 2.29
N SER A 12 -16.95 39.16 2.31
CA SER A 12 -17.47 40.38 2.95
C SER A 12 -17.44 40.36 4.49
N LEU A 13 -17.34 39.18 5.11
CA LEU A 13 -17.16 39.04 6.55
C LEU A 13 -15.69 39.20 6.96
N GLU A 14 -14.77 39.00 6.03
CA GLU A 14 -13.33 39.12 6.24
C GLU A 14 -12.91 40.59 6.40
N ASP A 15 -13.43 41.48 5.56
CA ASP A 15 -13.09 42.92 5.61
C ASP A 15 -13.41 43.59 6.97
N ASN A 16 -14.43 43.09 7.69
CA ASN A 16 -14.88 43.68 8.97
C ASN A 16 -14.22 43.04 10.21
N LYS A 17 -13.46 41.94 10.05
CA LYS A 17 -12.71 41.28 11.13
C LYS A 17 -11.19 41.34 10.95
N ILE A 18 -10.68 41.54 9.73
CA ILE A 18 -9.22 41.66 9.47
C ILE A 18 -8.60 42.83 10.26
N ASN A 19 -9.31 43.94 10.46
CA ASN A 19 -8.81 45.09 11.23
C ASN A 19 -8.64 44.85 12.75
N LYS A 20 -8.98 43.66 13.27
CA LYS A 20 -8.73 43.26 14.66
C LYS A 20 -7.91 41.98 14.81
N VAL A 21 -7.47 41.35 13.73
CA VAL A 21 -6.51 40.24 13.82
C VAL A 21 -5.16 40.84 14.14
N THR A 22 -4.75 40.75 15.41
CA THR A 22 -3.46 41.28 15.81
C THR A 22 -2.34 40.43 15.22
N ALA A 23 -1.19 41.04 14.90
CA ALA A 23 -0.01 40.33 14.39
C ALA A 23 0.40 39.12 15.27
N LYS A 24 0.04 39.17 16.56
CA LYS A 24 0.21 38.07 17.54
C LYS A 24 -0.60 36.82 17.18
N ASP A 25 -1.81 36.97 16.65
CA ASP A 25 -2.70 35.86 16.29
C ASP A 25 -2.21 35.16 15.02
N ILE A 26 -1.72 35.93 14.04
CA ILE A 26 -1.11 35.42 12.79
C ILE A 26 0.20 34.67 13.10
N GLY A 27 1.04 35.25 13.97
CA GLY A 27 2.30 34.62 14.38
C GLY A 27 2.08 33.29 15.12
N SER A 28 1.06 33.21 15.98
CA SER A 28 0.70 31.98 16.69
C SER A 28 0.19 30.88 15.75
N PHE A 29 -0.58 31.26 14.72
CA PHE A 29 -1.07 30.32 13.71
C PHE A 29 0.06 29.77 12.82
N ALA A 30 0.99 30.62 12.39
CA ALA A 30 2.16 30.19 11.62
C ALA A 30 3.04 29.22 12.43
N LEU A 31 3.20 29.45 13.73
CA LEU A 31 3.94 28.56 14.63
C LEU A 31 3.30 27.15 14.69
N ILE A 32 1.96 27.08 14.76
CA ILE A 32 1.22 25.81 14.78
C ILE A 32 1.43 25.05 13.46
N ILE A 33 1.36 25.72 12.31
CA ILE A 33 1.60 25.09 11.00
C ILE A 33 3.05 24.60 10.89
N MET A 34 4.03 25.41 11.34
CA MET A 34 5.44 25.02 11.36
C MET A 34 5.71 23.82 12.26
N LEU A 35 4.97 23.67 13.36
CA LEU A 35 5.06 22.51 14.26
C LEU A 35 4.33 21.27 13.73
N LEU A 36 3.24 21.44 12.98
CA LEU A 36 2.48 20.32 12.41
C LEU A 36 3.20 19.64 11.23
N SER A 37 3.96 20.42 10.45
CA SER A 37 4.72 19.91 9.30
C SER A 37 5.69 18.76 9.65
N PRO A 38 6.61 18.90 10.63
CA PRO A 38 7.53 17.81 10.99
C PRO A 38 6.81 16.60 11.60
N VAL A 39 5.70 16.80 12.31
CA VAL A 39 4.88 15.70 12.85
C VAL A 39 4.30 14.85 11.71
N LEU A 40 3.82 15.49 10.64
CA LEU A 40 3.37 14.80 9.43
C LEU A 40 4.49 14.00 8.78
N TRP A 41 5.69 14.57 8.64
CA TRP A 41 6.85 13.86 8.07
C TRP A 41 7.24 12.63 8.89
N VAL A 42 7.29 12.74 10.22
CA VAL A 42 7.61 11.63 11.13
C VAL A 42 6.57 10.50 11.03
N LEU A 43 5.30 10.83 10.75
CA LEU A 43 4.25 9.84 10.51
C LEU A 43 4.28 9.24 9.10
N MET A 44 4.72 9.99 8.09
CA MET A 44 4.80 9.51 6.71
C MET A 44 5.93 8.50 6.49
N ILE A 45 7.07 8.66 7.16
CA ILE A 45 8.22 7.75 7.03
C ILE A 45 7.88 6.29 7.38
N PRO A 46 7.31 5.95 8.55
CA PRO A 46 6.98 4.57 8.88
C PRO A 46 5.90 4.00 7.96
N PHE A 47 4.96 4.84 7.49
CA PHE A 47 3.96 4.42 6.52
C PHE A 47 4.59 4.01 5.18
N MET A 48 5.50 4.84 4.64
CA MET A 48 6.25 4.51 3.42
C MET A 48 7.11 3.25 3.61
N LEU A 49 7.74 3.10 4.76
CA LEU A 49 8.58 1.95 5.08
C LEU A 49 7.78 0.65 5.09
N VAL A 50 6.58 0.67 5.69
CA VAL A 50 5.64 -0.47 5.68
C VAL A 50 5.18 -0.80 4.26
N GLU A 51 4.87 0.19 3.43
CA GLU A 51 4.50 -0.07 2.03
C GLU A 51 5.63 -0.70 1.22
N ILE A 52 6.86 -0.22 1.39
CA ILE A 52 8.04 -0.77 0.72
C ILE A 52 8.27 -2.23 1.17
N LEU A 53 8.20 -2.49 2.48
CA LEU A 53 8.32 -3.85 3.04
C LEU A 53 7.24 -4.79 2.49
N LEU A 54 5.99 -4.34 2.42
CA LEU A 54 4.89 -5.11 1.82
C LEU A 54 5.14 -5.38 0.33
N GLY A 55 5.67 -4.40 -0.41
CA GLY A 55 6.04 -4.56 -1.81
C GLY A 55 7.15 -5.59 -2.03
N ILE A 56 8.20 -5.55 -1.20
CA ILE A 56 9.30 -6.53 -1.24
C ILE A 56 8.79 -7.94 -0.92
N LEU A 57 7.94 -8.08 0.10
CA LEU A 57 7.35 -9.37 0.47
C LEU A 57 6.47 -9.93 -0.66
N ASP A 58 5.69 -9.09 -1.34
CA ASP A 58 4.86 -9.52 -2.48
C ASP A 58 5.73 -9.95 -3.67
N ALA A 59 6.80 -9.19 -3.98
CA ALA A 59 7.75 -9.56 -5.01
C ALA A 59 8.44 -10.90 -4.71
N PHE A 60 8.88 -11.11 -3.47
CA PHE A 60 9.50 -12.37 -3.05
C PHE A 60 8.51 -13.54 -3.12
N ALA A 61 7.26 -13.33 -2.71
CA ALA A 61 6.21 -14.34 -2.84
C ALA A 61 5.96 -14.72 -4.31
N LEU A 62 5.96 -13.75 -5.23
CA LEU A 62 5.83 -14.03 -6.66
C LEU A 62 7.00 -14.85 -7.22
N VAL A 63 8.23 -14.55 -6.81
CA VAL A 63 9.42 -15.33 -7.20
C VAL A 63 9.34 -16.76 -6.69
N LEU A 64 8.94 -16.96 -5.42
CA LEU A 64 8.75 -18.30 -4.85
C LEU A 64 7.66 -19.08 -5.58
N VAL A 65 6.55 -18.43 -5.92
CA VAL A 65 5.45 -19.05 -6.68
C VAL A 65 5.92 -19.42 -8.08
N ALA A 66 6.61 -18.53 -8.77
CA ALA A 66 7.18 -18.82 -10.09
C ALA A 66 8.11 -20.05 -10.02
N GLY A 67 9.03 -20.09 -9.05
CA GLY A 67 9.91 -21.24 -8.83
C GLY A 67 9.14 -22.54 -8.55
N SER A 68 8.08 -22.48 -7.74
CA SER A 68 7.25 -23.65 -7.40
C SER A 68 6.51 -24.24 -8.61
N ILE A 69 6.12 -23.41 -9.59
CA ILE A 69 5.46 -23.87 -10.82
C ILE A 69 6.40 -24.72 -11.68
N PHE A 70 7.71 -24.45 -11.66
CA PHE A 70 8.71 -25.25 -12.38
C PHE A 70 9.21 -26.45 -11.58
N MET A 71 9.40 -26.29 -10.26
CA MET A 71 9.90 -27.36 -9.38
C MET A 71 8.88 -28.49 -9.22
N LEU A 72 7.59 -28.19 -9.08
CA LEU A 72 6.56 -29.19 -8.88
C LEU A 72 6.50 -30.26 -9.99
N PRO A 73 6.38 -29.91 -11.29
CA PRO A 73 6.36 -30.90 -12.35
C PRO A 73 7.69 -31.63 -12.50
N PHE A 74 8.82 -30.98 -12.22
CA PHE A 74 10.14 -31.63 -12.26
C PHE A 74 10.29 -32.71 -11.19
N CYS A 75 9.99 -32.40 -9.92
CA CYS A 75 10.04 -33.38 -8.83
C CYS A 75 9.00 -34.49 -9.03
N THR A 76 7.81 -34.16 -9.53
CA THR A 76 6.78 -35.16 -9.85
C THR A 76 7.26 -36.11 -10.95
N TYR A 77 7.88 -35.57 -12.01
CA TYR A 77 8.45 -36.35 -13.10
C TYR A 77 9.56 -37.31 -12.60
N LYS A 78 10.45 -36.84 -11.73
CA LYS A 78 11.49 -37.67 -11.11
C LYS A 78 10.92 -38.84 -10.31
N ILE A 79 9.89 -38.58 -9.50
CA ILE A 79 9.17 -39.63 -8.76
C ILE A 79 8.54 -40.64 -9.73
N MET A 80 7.95 -40.17 -10.85
CA MET A 80 7.38 -41.06 -11.88
C MET A 80 8.43 -41.90 -12.59
N GLN A 81 9.69 -41.44 -12.67
CA GLN A 81 10.82 -42.24 -13.17
C GLN A 81 11.33 -43.28 -12.16
N GLY A 82 10.75 -43.35 -10.97
CA GLY A 82 11.17 -44.27 -9.90
C GLY A 82 12.25 -43.69 -8.97
N ASP A 83 12.62 -42.41 -9.14
CA ASP A 83 13.55 -41.72 -8.24
C ASP A 83 12.80 -41.23 -6.99
N LEU A 84 12.69 -42.12 -6.00
CA LEU A 84 12.00 -41.91 -4.73
C LEU A 84 12.85 -41.17 -3.69
N GLY A 85 13.89 -40.44 -4.12
CA GLY A 85 14.69 -39.58 -3.25
C GLY A 85 13.82 -38.68 -2.37
N TRP A 86 14.16 -38.60 -1.09
CA TRP A 86 13.44 -37.79 -0.10
C TRP A 86 13.32 -36.31 -0.53
N GLU A 87 14.34 -35.81 -1.22
CA GLU A 87 14.40 -34.48 -1.82
C GLU A 87 13.26 -34.21 -2.82
N ASN A 88 12.84 -35.21 -3.59
CA ASN A 88 11.76 -35.05 -4.57
C ASN A 88 10.40 -34.95 -3.86
N TRP A 89 10.18 -35.74 -2.81
CA TRP A 89 8.97 -35.67 -1.98
C TRP A 89 8.86 -34.34 -1.23
N VAL A 90 9.96 -33.88 -0.65
CA VAL A 90 10.05 -32.56 0.00
C VAL A 90 9.82 -31.44 -1.02
N GLY A 91 10.39 -31.55 -2.23
CA GLY A 91 10.21 -30.58 -3.31
C GLY A 91 8.74 -30.45 -3.76
N VAL A 92 8.04 -31.57 -3.92
CA VAL A 92 6.59 -31.59 -4.22
C VAL A 92 5.78 -30.99 -3.08
N GLY A 93 6.07 -31.38 -1.83
CA GLY A 93 5.37 -30.87 -0.64
C GLY A 93 5.54 -29.37 -0.46
N ALA A 94 6.77 -28.86 -0.52
CA ALA A 94 7.07 -27.45 -0.38
C ALA A 94 6.46 -26.61 -1.51
N SER A 95 6.57 -27.06 -2.76
CA SER A 95 5.99 -26.35 -3.92
C SER A 95 4.46 -26.29 -3.84
N SER A 96 3.81 -27.38 -3.41
CA SER A 96 2.37 -27.44 -3.22
C SER A 96 1.89 -26.51 -2.10
N LEU A 97 2.63 -26.46 -0.99
CA LEU A 97 2.32 -25.58 0.14
C LEU A 97 2.46 -24.09 -0.24
N ILE A 98 3.49 -23.73 -1.00
CA ILE A 98 3.69 -22.36 -1.51
C ILE A 98 2.52 -21.96 -2.43
N LEU A 99 2.14 -22.81 -3.37
CA LEU A 99 1.01 -22.57 -4.26
C LEU A 99 -0.30 -22.41 -3.48
N LEU A 100 -0.58 -23.33 -2.56
CA LEU A 100 -1.78 -23.27 -1.71
C LEU A 100 -1.84 -21.97 -0.92
N THR A 101 -0.72 -21.60 -0.29
CA THR A 101 -0.62 -20.37 0.50
C THR A 101 -0.90 -19.16 -0.39
N TYR A 102 -0.29 -19.09 -1.57
CA TYR A 102 -0.52 -18.00 -2.52
C TYR A 102 -1.99 -17.92 -2.98
N PHE A 103 -2.62 -19.05 -3.32
CA PHE A 103 -4.03 -19.06 -3.74
C PHE A 103 -5.00 -18.68 -2.61
N VAL A 104 -4.68 -19.00 -1.37
CA VAL A 104 -5.49 -18.61 -0.20
C VAL A 104 -5.27 -17.12 0.16
N TYR A 105 -4.04 -16.62 0.01
CA TYR A 105 -3.69 -15.26 0.41
C TYR A 105 -4.06 -14.22 -0.67
N ARG A 106 -3.88 -14.53 -1.95
CA ARG A 106 -4.14 -13.63 -3.09
C ARG A 106 -5.54 -13.01 -3.09
N PRO A 107 -6.65 -13.73 -2.81
CA PRO A 107 -7.98 -13.15 -2.72
C PRO A 107 -8.13 -12.17 -1.56
N ARG A 108 -7.44 -12.41 -0.43
CA ARG A 108 -7.46 -11.51 0.74
C ARG A 108 -6.71 -10.22 0.44
N VAL A 109 -5.58 -10.30 -0.26
CA VAL A 109 -4.83 -9.13 -0.72
C VAL A 109 -5.66 -8.30 -1.72
N LYS A 110 -6.32 -8.94 -2.70
CA LYS A 110 -7.23 -8.26 -3.65
C LYS A 110 -8.44 -7.61 -2.98
N LYS A 111 -8.90 -8.11 -1.84
CA LYS A 111 -10.00 -7.51 -1.05
C LYS A 111 -9.55 -6.32 -0.22
N SER A 112 -8.24 -6.11 -0.02
CA SER A 112 -7.74 -4.97 0.73
C SER A 112 -8.15 -3.65 0.06
N ARG A 113 -8.72 -2.73 0.85
CA ARG A 113 -9.07 -1.38 0.39
C ARG A 113 -7.85 -0.65 -0.18
N TRP A 114 -6.66 -0.95 0.34
CA TRP A 114 -5.40 -0.38 -0.12
C TRP A 114 -5.06 -0.81 -1.56
N TYR A 115 -5.18 -2.11 -1.88
CA TYR A 115 -4.95 -2.63 -3.23
C TYR A 115 -5.93 -2.06 -4.25
N LYS A 116 -7.22 -1.96 -3.88
CA LYS A 116 -8.25 -1.33 -4.73
C LYS A 116 -7.96 0.15 -4.99
N LYS A 117 -7.46 0.88 -4.00
CA LYS A 117 -7.11 2.30 -4.15
C LYS A 117 -5.93 2.49 -5.11
N ARG A 118 -4.90 1.64 -5.06
CA ARG A 118 -3.79 1.66 -6.02
C ARG A 118 -4.23 1.33 -7.45
N MET A 119 -5.01 0.27 -7.65
CA MET A 119 -5.47 -0.11 -9.00
C MET A 119 -6.32 1.00 -9.64
N LYS A 120 -7.15 1.69 -8.86
CA LYS A 120 -7.92 2.85 -9.35
C LYS A 120 -7.02 4.03 -9.77
N TRP A 121 -5.97 4.31 -9.01
CA TRP A 121 -5.01 5.35 -9.37
C TRP A 121 -4.24 5.02 -10.66
N VAL A 122 -3.92 3.74 -10.88
CA VAL A 122 -3.29 3.26 -12.12
C VAL A 122 -4.27 3.32 -13.31
N GLU A 123 -5.54 2.98 -13.11
CA GLU A 123 -6.59 3.13 -14.14
C GLU A 123 -6.85 4.58 -14.52
N GLU A 124 -6.73 5.54 -13.59
CA GLU A 124 -6.88 6.97 -13.87
C GLU A 124 -5.68 7.56 -14.66
N PHE A 125 -4.56 6.84 -14.76
CA PHE A 125 -3.33 7.31 -15.40
C PHE A 125 -3.09 6.75 -16.81
N MET A 126 -3.78 5.65 -17.20
CA MET A 126 -3.75 5.10 -18.56
C MET A 126 -4.84 5.73 -19.43
#